data_AF-A0A5K1B3V9-F1
#
_entry.id   AF-A0A5K1B3V9-F1
#
_cell.length_a   1.000
_cell.length_b   1.000
_cell.length_c   1.000
_cell.angle_alpha   90.00
_cell.angle_beta   90.00
_cell.angle_gamma   90.00
#
_symmetry.space_group_name_H-M   'P 1'
#
loop_
_entity.id
_entity.type
_entity.pdbx_description
1 polymer ?
#
loop_
_entity_poly.entity_id
_entity_poly.type
_entity_poly.pdbx_seq_one_letter_code
_entity_poly.pdbx_strand_id
1 'polypeptide(L)' 'IIQHGACLGLGLAALGTADEDIYDDIKNVLYTDSAVAGEAAGIGMGLLMVGTDTEKAGEMLAYAHETQHEKII' A
#
# COMPACT_ATOMS: atom_id res chain seq x y z
N ILE A 1 -14.95 -0.26 -0.33
CA ILE A 1 -15.04 -0.94 0.99
C ILE A 1 -14.46 -2.35 0.95
N ILE A 2 -14.80 -3.20 -0.03
CA ILE A 2 -14.21 -4.54 -0.19
C ILE A 2 -12.68 -4.47 -0.40
N GLN A 3 -12.21 -3.63 -1.34
CA GLN A 3 -10.77 -3.48 -1.61
C GLN A 3 -10.00 -2.90 -0.41
N HIS A 4 -10.58 -1.96 0.32
CA HIS A 4 -9.97 -1.42 1.54
C HIS A 4 -9.74 -2.53 2.60
N GLY A 5 -10.76 -3.33 2.90
CA GLY A 5 -10.63 -4.44 3.84
C GLY A 5 -9.71 -5.55 3.33
N ALA A 6 -9.72 -5.82 2.03
CA ALA A 6 -8.83 -6.79 1.41
C ALA A 6 -7.36 -6.37 1.52
N CYS A 7 -7.00 -5.13 1.16
CA CYS A 7 -5.62 -4.62 1.27
C CYS A 7 -5.11 -4.64 2.71
N LEU A 8 -5.95 -4.26 3.67
CA LEU A 8 -5.58 -4.26 5.08
C LEU A 8 -5.36 -5.69 5.60
N GLY A 9 -6.26 -6.62 5.24
CA GLY A 9 -6.15 -8.03 5.62
C GLY A 9 -4.94 -8.72 4.98
N LEU A 10 -4.67 -8.42 3.71
CA LEU A 10 -3.52 -8.96 2.97
C LEU A 10 -2.20 -8.46 3.57
N GLY A 11 -2.08 -7.15 3.82
CA GLY A 11 -0.88 -6.55 4.42
C GLY A 11 -0.62 -7.04 5.85
N LEU A 12 -1.68 -7.30 6.62
CA LEU A 12 -1.54 -7.89 7.96
C LEU A 12 -1.11 -9.37 7.89
N ALA A 13 -1.69 -10.14 6.97
CA ALA A 13 -1.35 -11.56 6.79
C ALA A 13 0.10 -11.74 6.31
N ALA A 14 0.61 -10.79 5.53
CA ALA A 14 1.94 -10.82 4.94
C ALA A 14 2.96 -9.92 5.66
N LEU A 15 2.68 -9.52 6.91
CA LEU A 15 3.51 -8.59 7.67
C LEU A 15 4.98 -9.06 7.75
N GLY A 16 5.89 -8.20 7.29
CA GLY A 16 7.34 -8.44 7.33
C GLY A 16 7.86 -9.60 6.48
N THR A 17 7.02 -10.15 5.60
CA THR A 17 7.44 -11.23 4.68
C THR A 17 8.27 -10.73 3.51
N ALA A 18 8.17 -9.44 3.21
CA ALA A 18 8.79 -8.82 2.05
C ALA A 18 8.37 -9.46 0.71
N ASP A 19 7.16 -10.03 0.63
CA ASP A 19 6.66 -10.69 -0.58
C ASP A 19 6.35 -9.67 -1.69
N GLU A 20 7.08 -9.80 -2.80
CA GLU A 20 7.00 -8.88 -3.94
C GLU A 20 5.70 -9.04 -4.74
N ASP A 21 5.15 -10.26 -4.82
CA ASP A 21 3.91 -10.51 -5.56
C ASP A 21 2.73 -9.84 -4.85
N ILE A 22 2.71 -9.92 -3.51
CA ILE A 22 1.70 -9.24 -2.68
C ILE A 22 1.86 -7.72 -2.76
N TYR A 23 3.10 -7.23 -2.86
CA TYR A 23 3.37 -5.81 -3.01
C TYR A 23 2.77 -5.26 -4.31
N ASP A 24 2.97 -5.96 -5.44
CA ASP A 24 2.44 -5.54 -6.74
C ASP A 24 0.91 -5.58 -6.78
N ASP A 25 0.28 -6.58 -6.15
CA ASP A 25 -1.18 -6.65 -6.00
C ASP A 25 -1.74 -5.44 -5.26
N ILE A 26 -1.11 -5.03 -4.15
CA ILE A 26 -1.54 -3.86 -3.37
C ILE A 26 -1.23 -2.55 -4.12
N LYS A 27 -0.10 -2.48 -4.83
CA LYS A 27 0.29 -1.33 -5.68
C LYS A 27 -0.71 -1.09 -6.82
N ASN A 28 -1.23 -2.15 -7.43
CA ASN A 28 -2.31 -2.05 -8.42
C ASN A 28 -3.58 -1.40 -7.82
N VAL A 29 -3.91 -1.72 -6.56
CA VAL A 29 -5.04 -1.07 -5.87
C VAL A 29 -4.75 0.39 -5.55
N LEU A 30 -3.51 0.74 -5.20
CA LEU A 30 -3.08 2.12 -4.96
C LEU A 30 -3.22 3.01 -6.21
N TYR A 31 -2.95 2.46 -7.39
CA TYR A 31 -3.16 3.14 -8.69
C TYR A 31 -4.62 3.16 -9.14
N THR A 32 -5.49 2.43 -8.45
CA THR A 32 -6.92 2.58 -8.65
C THR A 32 -7.32 3.86 -7.92
N ASP A 33 -7.85 4.86 -8.64
CA ASP A 33 -8.13 6.25 -8.17
C ASP A 33 -9.24 6.34 -7.09
N SER A 34 -9.12 5.52 -6.04
CA SER A 34 -10.04 5.37 -4.93
C SER A 34 -9.32 5.78 -3.66
N ALA A 35 -9.61 6.99 -3.18
CA ALA A 35 -9.02 7.52 -1.95
C ALA A 35 -9.12 6.53 -0.76
N VAL A 36 -10.27 5.87 -0.60
CA VAL A 36 -10.49 4.91 0.49
C VAL A 36 -9.63 3.66 0.32
N ALA A 37 -9.50 3.10 -0.89
CA ALA A 37 -8.66 1.92 -1.08
C ALA A 37 -7.16 2.26 -1.00
N GLY A 38 -6.78 3.47 -1.44
CA GLY A 38 -5.41 3.97 -1.41
C GLY A 38 -4.82 4.06 0.00
N GLU A 39 -5.60 4.53 0.99
CA GLU A 39 -5.17 4.59 2.40
C GLU A 39 -4.81 3.18 2.94
N ALA A 40 -5.71 2.20 2.75
CA ALA A 40 -5.45 0.83 3.19
C ALA A 40 -4.32 0.15 2.40
N ALA A 41 -4.16 0.47 1.12
CA ALA A 41 -3.06 0.00 0.30
C ALA A 41 -1.72 0.53 0.80
N GLY A 42 -1.63 1.83 1.12
CA GLY A 42 -0.45 2.45 1.72
C GLY A 42 -0.03 1.77 3.03
N ILE A 43 -0.99 1.58 3.94
CA ILE A 43 -0.75 0.89 5.23
C ILE A 43 -0.35 -0.57 4.99
N GLY A 44 -1.05 -1.29 4.11
CA GLY A 44 -0.78 -2.69 3.81
C GLY A 44 0.62 -2.93 3.24
N MET A 45 1.06 -2.10 2.29
CA MET A 45 2.43 -2.16 1.74
C MET A 45 3.48 -1.85 2.81
N GLY A 46 3.24 -0.88 3.69
CA GLY A 46 4.13 -0.56 4.80
C GLY A 46 4.28 -1.71 5.80
N LEU A 47 3.18 -2.41 6.12
CA LEU A 47 3.20 -3.60 6.99
C LEU A 47 3.94 -4.77 6.33
N LEU A 48 3.71 -4.98 5.03
CA LEU A 48 4.36 -6.04 4.24
C LEU A 48 5.89 -5.86 4.19
N MET A 49 6.35 -4.63 3.99
CA MET A 49 7.76 -4.27 3.84
C MET A 49 8.45 -3.90 5.17
N VAL A 50 7.77 -4.02 6.32
CA VAL A 50 8.33 -3.59 7.60
C VAL A 50 9.61 -4.34 7.94
N GLY A 51 10.65 -3.60 8.33
CA GLY A 51 11.96 -4.17 8.67
C GLY A 51 12.86 -4.49 7.48
N THR A 52 12.41 -4.22 6.25
CA THR A 52 13.28 -4.25 5.06
C THR A 52 13.83 -2.86 4.75
N ASP A 53 15.09 -2.79 4.35
CA ASP A 53 15.74 -1.55 3.92
C ASP A 53 15.54 -1.38 2.41
N THR A 54 14.33 -0.95 2.04
CA THR A 54 13.86 -0.91 0.65
C THR A 54 13.56 0.51 0.20
N GLU A 55 14.05 0.88 -1.00
CA GLU A 55 13.76 2.16 -1.65
C GLU A 55 12.27 2.33 -2.02
N LYS A 56 11.47 1.25 -1.93
CA LYS A 56 10.02 1.27 -2.17
C LYS A 56 9.25 2.21 -1.25
N ALA A 57 9.78 2.47 -0.05
CA ALA A 57 9.23 3.52 0.82
C ALA A 57 9.31 4.91 0.17
N GLY A 58 10.35 5.18 -0.60
CA GLY A 58 10.52 6.41 -1.38
C GLY A 58 9.53 6.52 -2.53
N GLU A 59 9.23 5.42 -3.23
CA GLU A 59 8.18 5.40 -4.26
C GLU A 59 6.79 5.71 -3.68
N MET A 60 6.46 5.12 -2.53
CA MET A 60 5.18 5.39 -1.86
C MET A 60 5.09 6.86 -1.40
N LEU A 61 6.19 7.44 -0.93
CA LEU A 61 6.26 8.84 -0.54
C LEU A 61 6.09 9.77 -1.74
N ALA A 62 6.75 9.46 -2.87
CA ALA A 62 6.57 10.20 -4.11
C ALA A 62 5.12 10.13 -4.59
N TYR A 63 4.51 8.95 -4.55
CA TYR A 63 3.11 8.77 -4.91
C TYR A 63 2.17 9.59 -4.02
N ALA A 64 2.40 9.58 -2.69
CA ALA A 64 1.64 10.38 -1.73
C ALA A 64 1.70 11.90 -2.01
N HIS A 65 2.78 12.38 -2.64
CA HIS A 65 2.90 13.78 -3.06
C HIS A 65 2.26 14.07 -4.44
N GLU A 66 2.13 13.06 -5.30
CA GLU A 66 1.57 13.21 -6.66
C GLU A 66 0.05 13.03 -6.70
N THR A 67 -0.55 12.32 -5.74
CA THR A 67 -2.00 12.18 -5.65
C THR A 67 -2.71 13.50 -5.36
N GLN A 68 -3.74 13.83 -6.15
CA GLN A 68 -4.63 14.98 -5.91
C GLN A 68 -5.71 14.71 -4.85
N HIS A 69 -5.80 13.48 -4.34
CA HIS A 69 -6.76 13.11 -3.31
C HIS A 69 -6.11 13.32 -1.93
N GLU A 70 -6.60 14.33 -1.19
CA GLU A 70 -6.16 14.71 0.18
C GLU A 70 -6.24 13.57 1.23
N LYS A 71 -6.76 12.39 0.85
CA LYS A 71 -7.13 11.29 1.75
C LYS A 71 -6.46 9.95 1.43
N ILE A 72 -5.28 9.98 0.81
CA ILE A 72 -4.42 8.78 0.73
C ILE A 72 -3.50 8.68 1.97
N ILE A 73 -3.36 9.77 2.74
CA ILE A 73 -2.56 9.88 3.98
C ILE A 73 -3.45 9.73 5.22
#